data_AF-A0A6I7XD85-F1
#
_entry.id   AF-A0A6I7XD85-F1
#
_cell.length_a   1.000
_cell.length_b   1.000
_cell.length_c   1.000
_cell.angle_alpha   90.00
_cell.angle_beta   90.00
_cell.angle_gamma   90.00
#
_symmetry.space_group_name_H-M   'P 1'
#
loop_
_entity.id
_entity.type
_entity.pdbx_description
1 polymer ?
#
loop_
_entity_poly.entity_id
_entity_poly.type
_entity_poly.pdbx_seq_one_letter_code
_entity_poly.pdbx_strand_id
1 'polypeptide(L)'
;MDNGEERAPELRTLRQKVEYMVEKTFPGRKISGRFFADLVRERGGSLSHSYFSNILAGKVTQPSEEILKALGLGFGVDWRFFKEESEVVDDVVAGLQFLAKRRTGEISGLAGRGLDDDGLPPELLRFALSLLKDAEDRRPPAGGGQQG
;
A
#
# COMPACT_ATOMS: atom_id res chain seq x y z
N MET A 1 9.01 -14.72 -32.93
CA MET A 1 9.55 -13.93 -31.81
C MET A 1 8.44 -13.87 -30.80
N ASP A 2 8.55 -14.70 -29.76
CA ASP A 2 7.56 -14.80 -28.70
C ASP A 2 7.79 -13.60 -27.77
N ASN A 3 6.91 -12.60 -27.85
CA ASN A 3 6.94 -11.47 -26.91
C ASN A 3 6.49 -12.04 -25.57
N GLY A 4 7.46 -12.46 -24.76
CA GLY A 4 7.24 -12.80 -23.35
C GLY A 4 6.69 -11.59 -22.63
N GLU A 5 5.37 -11.47 -22.60
CA GLU A 5 4.67 -10.80 -21.51
C GLU A 5 5.16 -11.48 -20.24
N GLU A 6 6.20 -10.92 -19.60
CA GLU A 6 6.54 -11.22 -18.22
C GLU A 6 5.28 -10.92 -17.42
N ARG A 7 4.43 -11.94 -17.23
CA ARG A 7 3.31 -11.87 -16.30
C ARG A 7 3.91 -11.40 -15.00
N ALA A 8 3.54 -10.18 -14.60
CA ALA A 8 3.92 -9.65 -13.32
C ALA A 8 3.56 -10.72 -12.28
N PRO A 9 4.53 -11.18 -11.46
CA PRO A 9 4.25 -12.25 -10.51
C PRO A 9 3.09 -11.82 -9.62
N GLU A 10 2.14 -12.72 -9.38
CA GLU A 10 1.01 -12.44 -8.49
C GLU A 10 1.50 -12.41 -7.03
N LEU A 11 1.98 -11.25 -6.59
CA LEU A 11 2.50 -11.04 -5.25
C LEU A 11 1.35 -10.73 -4.28
N ARG A 12 0.66 -11.78 -3.80
CA ARG A 12 -0.51 -11.63 -2.94
C ARG A 12 -0.18 -11.55 -1.46
N THR A 13 0.87 -12.25 -1.03
CA THR A 13 1.25 -12.33 0.40
C THR A 13 2.45 -11.46 0.73
N LEU A 14 2.54 -11.01 2.00
CA LEU A 14 3.72 -10.29 2.49
C LEU A 14 5.01 -11.06 2.23
N ARG A 15 5.02 -12.37 2.49
CA ARG A 15 6.17 -13.22 2.25
C ARG A 15 6.63 -13.16 0.80
N GLN A 16 5.72 -13.36 -0.16
CA GLN A 16 6.03 -13.30 -1.59
C GLN A 16 6.58 -11.93 -1.99
N LYS A 17 5.99 -10.84 -1.48
CA LYS A 17 6.45 -9.47 -1.74
C LYS A 17 7.87 -9.25 -1.22
N VAL A 18 8.17 -9.72 -0.01
CA VAL A 18 9.51 -9.62 0.57
C VAL A 18 10.52 -10.51 -0.18
N GLU A 19 10.17 -11.74 -0.51
CA GLU A 19 11.03 -12.63 -1.32
C GLU A 19 11.34 -12.02 -2.70
N TYR A 20 10.33 -11.47 -3.36
CA TYR A 20 10.49 -10.74 -4.62
C TYR A 20 11.45 -9.56 -4.47
N MET A 21 11.29 -8.76 -3.41
CA MET A 21 12.18 -7.62 -3.16
C MET A 21 13.61 -8.04 -2.82
N VAL A 22 13.79 -9.17 -2.11
CA VAL A 22 15.13 -9.73 -1.86
C VAL A 22 15.78 -10.11 -3.19
N GLU A 23 15.08 -10.82 -4.07
CA GLU A 23 15.65 -11.22 -5.37
C GLU A 23 15.98 -10.01 -6.26
N LYS A 24 15.10 -8.99 -6.28
CA LYS A 24 15.34 -7.78 -7.09
C LYS A 24 16.46 -6.89 -6.52
N THR A 25 16.60 -6.81 -5.20
CA THR A 25 17.59 -5.93 -4.56
C THR A 25 18.94 -6.62 -4.40
N PHE A 26 18.95 -7.94 -4.23
CA PHE A 26 20.14 -8.75 -3.96
C PHE A 26 20.14 -10.03 -4.81
N PRO A 27 20.26 -9.90 -6.15
CA PRO A 27 20.10 -11.02 -7.07
C PRO A 27 21.08 -12.16 -6.74
N GLY A 28 20.55 -13.39 -6.66
CA GLY A 28 21.33 -14.60 -6.37
C GLY A 28 21.93 -14.67 -4.95
N ARG A 29 21.58 -13.77 -4.04
CA ARG A 29 22.11 -13.75 -2.66
C ARG A 29 21.05 -14.12 -1.65
N LYS A 30 21.36 -15.11 -0.80
CA LYS A 30 20.57 -15.35 0.41
C LYS A 30 20.88 -14.28 1.45
N ILE A 31 19.88 -13.47 1.77
CA ILE A 31 19.99 -12.42 2.77
C ILE A 31 19.64 -12.96 4.15
N SER A 32 20.55 -12.79 5.10
CA SER A 32 20.28 -13.11 6.51
C SER A 32 19.45 -12.00 7.15
N GLY A 33 18.64 -12.34 8.15
CA GLY A 33 17.90 -11.33 8.92
C GLY A 33 18.80 -10.31 9.60
N ARG A 34 20.03 -10.69 9.98
CA ARG A 34 21.00 -9.76 10.57
C ARG A 34 21.46 -8.71 9.56
N PHE A 35 21.84 -9.14 8.36
CA PHE A 35 22.23 -8.22 7.30
C PHE A 35 21.12 -7.21 6.99
N PHE A 36 19.87 -7.68 6.85
CA PHE A 36 18.77 -6.79 6.53
C PHE A 36 18.42 -5.85 7.69
N ALA A 37 18.45 -6.34 8.94
CA ALA A 37 18.26 -5.49 10.12
C ALA A 37 19.35 -4.39 10.22
N ASP A 38 20.60 -4.74 9.94
CA ASP A 38 21.70 -3.77 9.93
C ASP A 38 21.49 -2.72 8.83
N LEU A 39 21.06 -3.13 7.63
CA LEU A 39 20.74 -2.22 6.52
C LEU A 39 19.59 -1.25 6.87
N VAL A 40 18.53 -1.75 7.51
CA VAL A 40 17.42 -0.90 7.98
C VAL A 40 17.91 0.13 8.99
N ARG A 41 18.78 -0.28 9.92
CA ARG A 41 19.37 0.60 10.93
C ARG A 41 20.24 1.69 10.30
N GLU A 42 21.09 1.33 9.33
CA GLU A 42 21.93 2.29 8.60
C GLU A 42 21.11 3.38 7.90
N ARG A 43 19.89 3.03 7.49
CA ARG A 43 18.95 3.95 6.83
C ARG A 43 18.04 4.71 7.82
N GLY A 44 18.25 4.55 9.13
CA GLY A 44 17.50 5.28 10.17
C GLY A 44 16.21 4.60 10.65
N GLY A 45 15.98 3.33 10.28
CA GLY A 45 14.86 2.54 10.77
C GLY A 45 15.25 1.56 11.88
N SER A 46 14.28 0.78 12.33
CA SER A 46 14.50 -0.32 13.28
C SER A 46 13.73 -1.55 12.85
N LEU A 47 14.42 -2.69 12.72
CA LEU A 47 13.82 -3.99 12.46
C LEU A 47 14.66 -5.08 13.11
N SER A 48 14.04 -6.03 13.82
CA SER A 48 14.78 -7.13 14.41
C SER A 48 15.09 -8.22 13.37
N HIS A 49 16.28 -8.84 13.48
CA HIS A 49 16.71 -9.89 12.56
C HIS A 49 15.78 -11.11 12.57
N SER A 50 15.21 -11.43 13.74
CA SER A 50 14.29 -12.57 13.92
C SER A 50 12.95 -12.25 13.28
N TYR A 51 12.51 -11.00 13.34
CA TYR A 51 11.27 -10.57 12.72
C TYR A 51 11.34 -10.71 11.20
N PHE A 52 12.43 -10.25 10.58
CA PHE A 52 12.63 -10.43 9.14
C PHE A 52 12.65 -11.92 8.74
N SER A 53 13.39 -12.73 9.50
CA SER A 53 13.43 -14.19 9.26
C SER A 53 12.05 -14.85 9.41
N ASN A 54 11.23 -14.39 10.36
CA ASN A 54 9.87 -14.88 10.55
C ASN A 54 8.91 -14.48 9.42
N ILE A 55 9.09 -13.30 8.81
CA ILE A 55 8.34 -12.90 7.60
C ILE A 55 8.69 -13.83 6.44
N LEU A 56 9.97 -14.08 6.18
CA LEU A 56 10.42 -15.00 5.14
C LEU A 56 9.95 -16.46 5.38
N ALA A 57 9.82 -16.86 6.64
CA ALA A 57 9.25 -18.15 7.00
C ALA A 57 7.71 -18.19 6.90
N GLY A 58 7.04 -17.07 6.59
CA GLY A 58 5.58 -16.98 6.52
C GLY A 58 4.88 -17.00 7.89
N LYS A 59 5.63 -16.85 8.99
CA LYS A 59 5.07 -16.83 10.36
C LYS A 59 4.44 -15.47 10.71
N VAL A 60 4.83 -14.43 9.99
CA VAL A 60 4.27 -13.09 10.11
C VAL A 60 3.61 -12.73 8.78
N THR A 61 2.31 -12.47 8.84
CA THR A 61 1.48 -12.13 7.67
C THR A 61 0.97 -10.69 7.72
N GLN A 62 0.63 -10.21 8.92
CA GLN A 62 0.09 -8.87 9.18
C GLN A 62 0.96 -8.12 10.20
N PRO A 63 2.10 -7.56 9.77
CA PRO A 63 2.96 -6.77 10.62
C PRO A 63 2.36 -5.38 10.84
N SER A 64 2.85 -4.66 11.86
CA SER A 64 2.46 -3.27 12.08
C SER A 64 2.99 -2.35 10.97
N GLU A 65 2.37 -1.17 10.82
CA GLU A 65 2.80 -0.16 9.85
C GLU A 65 4.26 0.27 10.04
N GLU A 66 4.73 0.35 11.29
CA GLU A 66 6.13 0.65 11.60
C GLU A 66 7.09 -0.36 10.96
N ILE A 67 6.74 -1.65 10.99
CA ILE A 67 7.52 -2.71 10.37
C ILE A 67 7.45 -2.63 8.85
N LEU A 68 6.27 -2.32 8.28
CA LEU A 68 6.16 -2.11 6.83
C LEU A 68 7.03 -0.93 6.38
N LYS A 69 7.05 0.18 7.14
CA LYS A 69 7.95 1.31 6.92
C LYS A 69 9.42 0.92 6.99
N ALA A 70 9.78 0.11 7.98
CA ALA A 70 11.13 -0.42 8.11
C ALA A 70 11.53 -1.29 6.90
N LEU A 71 10.62 -2.13 6.39
CA LEU A 71 10.85 -2.90 5.15
C LEU A 71 11.02 -1.98 3.94
N GLY A 72 10.12 -1.00 3.77
CA GLY A 72 10.19 -0.01 2.69
C GLY A 72 11.52 0.74 2.70
N LEU A 73 11.94 1.18 3.88
CA LEU A 73 13.22 1.85 4.09
C LEU A 73 14.42 0.94 3.78
N GLY A 74 14.40 -0.33 4.22
CA GLY A 74 15.45 -1.31 3.94
C GLY A 74 15.59 -1.68 2.46
N PHE A 75 14.48 -1.71 1.72
CA PHE A 75 14.49 -1.98 0.28
C PHE A 75 14.56 -0.72 -0.60
N GLY A 76 14.31 0.46 -0.04
CA GLY A 76 14.24 1.72 -0.80
C GLY A 76 12.96 1.85 -1.64
N VAL A 77 11.84 1.32 -1.15
CA VAL A 77 10.52 1.36 -1.82
C VAL A 77 9.45 1.93 -0.89
N ASP A 78 8.32 2.36 -1.47
CA ASP A 78 7.17 2.77 -0.67
C ASP A 78 6.64 1.56 0.13
N TRP A 79 6.44 1.77 1.43
CA TRP A 79 6.05 0.71 2.36
C TRP A 79 4.67 0.12 2.07
N ARG A 80 3.79 0.86 1.38
CA ARG A 80 2.46 0.40 0.98
C ARG A 80 2.53 -0.74 -0.03
N PHE A 81 3.66 -0.92 -0.72
CA PHE A 81 3.89 -2.09 -1.55
C PHE A 81 3.65 -3.40 -0.77
N PHE A 82 4.02 -3.41 0.52
CA PHE A 82 3.90 -4.58 1.39
C PHE A 82 2.52 -4.77 2.01
N LYS A 83 1.61 -3.78 1.94
CA LYS A 83 0.22 -3.92 2.41
C LYS A 83 -0.57 -4.87 1.50
N GLU A 84 -1.70 -5.39 1.99
CA GLU A 84 -2.64 -6.07 1.11
C GLU A 84 -3.20 -5.07 0.08
N GLU A 85 -3.45 -5.53 -1.15
CA GLU A 85 -3.99 -4.67 -2.21
C GLU A 85 -5.31 -4.01 -1.79
N SER A 86 -6.19 -4.77 -1.11
CA SER A 86 -7.45 -4.27 -0.54
C SER A 86 -7.22 -3.10 0.42
N GLU A 87 -6.25 -3.21 1.34
CA GLU A 87 -5.90 -2.14 2.28
C GLU A 87 -5.36 -0.89 1.59
N VAL A 88 -4.61 -1.04 0.49
CA VAL A 88 -4.12 0.11 -0.30
C VAL A 88 -5.29 0.78 -1.03
N VAL A 89 -6.22 -0.01 -1.57
CA VAL A 89 -7.44 0.52 -2.20
C VAL A 89 -8.27 1.30 -1.19
N ASP A 90 -8.47 0.78 0.02
CA ASP A 90 -9.21 1.46 1.07
C ASP A 90 -8.55 2.79 1.48
N ASP A 91 -7.22 2.81 1.64
CA ASP A 91 -6.46 4.04 1.93
C ASP A 91 -6.63 5.09 0.82
N VAL A 92 -6.59 4.66 -0.44
CA VAL A 92 -6.77 5.54 -1.61
C VAL A 92 -8.20 6.08 -1.66
N VAL A 93 -9.20 5.21 -1.46
CA VAL A 93 -10.62 5.60 -1.42
C VAL A 93 -10.85 6.63 -0.31
N ALA A 94 -10.31 6.40 0.89
CA ALA A 94 -10.40 7.34 2.00
C ALA A 94 -9.77 8.69 1.66
N GLY A 95 -8.59 8.70 1.04
CA GLY A 95 -7.92 9.93 0.58
C GLY A 95 -8.71 10.70 -0.47
N LEU A 96 -9.33 10.00 -1.43
CA LEU A 96 -10.16 10.61 -2.47
C LEU A 96 -11.46 11.19 -1.91
N GLN A 97 -12.11 10.46 -0.99
CA GLN A 97 -13.28 10.97 -0.28
C GLN A 97 -12.94 12.21 0.56
N PHE A 98 -11.78 12.23 1.21
CA PHE A 98 -11.29 13.40 1.94
C PHE A 98 -11.12 14.62 1.02
N LEU A 99 -10.49 14.44 -0.15
CA LEU A 99 -10.32 15.53 -1.13
C LEU A 99 -11.65 16.03 -1.68
N ALA A 100 -12.60 15.13 -1.96
CA ALA A 100 -13.95 15.50 -2.38
C ALA A 100 -14.66 16.35 -1.32
N LYS A 101 -14.63 15.91 -0.04
CA LYS A 101 -15.25 16.62 1.09
C LYS A 101 -14.59 17.96 1.43
N ARG A 102 -13.28 18.08 1.21
CA ARG A 102 -12.57 19.37 1.34
C ARG A 102 -13.06 20.38 0.30
N ARG A 103 -13.36 19.93 -0.92
CA ARG A 103 -13.81 20.80 -2.01
C ARG A 103 -15.30 21.16 -1.93
N THR A 104 -16.15 20.28 -1.41
CA THR A 104 -17.58 20.57 -1.18
C THR A 104 -17.81 21.49 0.02
N GLY A 105 -16.75 21.83 0.77
CA GLY A 105 -16.82 22.69 1.95
C GLY A 105 -17.27 21.97 3.22
N GLU A 106 -17.48 20.64 3.15
CA GLU A 106 -17.85 19.80 4.30
C GLU A 106 -16.70 19.68 5.32
N ILE A 107 -15.45 19.86 4.88
CA ILE A 107 -14.28 20.02 5.76
C ILE A 107 -13.89 21.51 5.78
N SER A 108 -14.72 22.34 6.41
CA SER A 108 -14.40 23.73 6.72
C SER A 108 -13.90 23.84 8.15
N GLY A 109 -12.58 24.04 8.36
CA GLY A 109 -12.07 24.32 9.71
C GLY A 109 -10.56 24.31 9.88
N LEU A 110 -9.98 25.51 9.93
CA LEU A 110 -8.78 25.93 10.67
C LEU A 110 -7.37 25.78 10.07
N ALA A 111 -7.07 24.89 9.13
CA ALA A 111 -5.70 24.78 8.56
C ALA A 111 -5.54 25.32 7.12
N GLY A 112 -6.63 25.76 6.48
CA GLY A 112 -6.67 26.05 5.04
C GLY A 112 -6.17 27.42 4.59
N ARG A 113 -5.50 28.20 5.43
CA ARG A 113 -4.93 29.50 5.05
C ARG A 113 -3.41 29.39 5.03
N GLY A 114 -2.84 28.85 3.95
CA GLY A 114 -1.38 28.91 3.81
C GLY A 114 -0.67 28.15 2.70
N LEU A 115 -1.31 27.28 1.90
CA LEU A 115 -0.60 26.54 0.84
C LEU A 115 -1.50 26.33 -0.38
N ASP A 116 -1.46 27.30 -1.30
CA ASP A 116 -1.99 27.20 -2.66
C ASP A 116 -0.83 26.76 -3.58
N ASP A 117 -0.92 25.52 -4.12
CA ASP A 117 -0.47 25.10 -5.48
C ASP A 117 -0.42 23.55 -5.67
N ASP A 118 -0.43 22.72 -4.62
CA ASP A 118 -0.23 21.26 -4.71
C ASP A 118 -1.53 20.42 -4.85
N GLY A 119 -2.49 20.90 -5.64
CA GLY A 119 -3.75 20.17 -5.89
C GLY A 119 -3.58 19.01 -6.89
N LEU A 120 -4.35 17.91 -6.72
CA LEU A 120 -4.44 16.87 -7.75
C LEU A 120 -5.01 17.44 -9.05
N PRO A 121 -4.45 17.10 -10.23
CA PRO A 121 -4.98 17.52 -11.52
C PRO A 121 -6.46 17.15 -11.67
N PRO A 122 -7.30 18.03 -12.26
CA PRO A 122 -8.74 17.80 -12.42
C PRO A 122 -9.09 16.46 -13.08
N GLU A 123 -8.25 15.98 -13.98
CA GLU A 123 -8.38 14.72 -14.70
C GLU A 123 -8.23 13.53 -13.76
N LEU A 124 -7.23 13.57 -12.86
CA LEU A 124 -6.97 12.51 -11.88
C LEU A 124 -8.09 12.40 -10.86
N LEU A 125 -8.66 13.54 -10.45
CA LEU A 125 -9.81 13.57 -9.55
C LEU A 125 -11.07 13.01 -10.22
N ARG A 126 -11.33 13.35 -11.49
CA ARG A 126 -12.47 12.78 -12.22
C ARG A 126 -12.36 11.27 -12.36
N PHE A 127 -11.15 10.77 -12.63
CA PHE A 127 -10.89 9.33 -12.69
C PHE A 127 -11.08 8.66 -11.32
N ALA A 128 -10.56 9.25 -10.26
CA ALA A 128 -10.80 8.79 -8.90
C ALA A 128 -12.30 8.74 -8.53
N LEU A 129 -13.07 9.76 -8.89
CA LEU A 129 -14.50 9.82 -8.66
C LEU A 129 -15.28 8.79 -9.50
N SER A 130 -14.84 8.49 -10.73
CA SER A 130 -15.45 7.43 -11.53
C SER A 130 -15.21 6.04 -10.93
N LEU A 131 -14.02 5.78 -10.40
CA LEU A 131 -13.72 4.52 -9.71
C LEU A 131 -14.58 4.33 -8.45
N LEU A 132 -14.82 5.41 -7.69
CA LEU A 132 -15.70 5.36 -6.52
C LEU A 132 -17.15 5.06 -6.90
N LYS A 133 -17.65 5.71 -7.96
CA LYS A 133 -19.00 5.49 -8.47
C LYS A 133 -19.21 4.06 -8.97
N ASP A 134 -18.23 3.52 -9.71
CA ASP A 134 -18.27 2.13 -10.17
C ASP A 134 -18.28 1.12 -9.01
N ALA A 135 -17.66 1.45 -7.87
CA ALA A 135 -17.67 0.62 -6.67
C ALA A 135 -19.02 0.67 -5.92
N GLU A 136 -19.70 1.82 -5.94
CA GLU A 136 -21.07 1.97 -5.40
C GLU A 136 -22.10 1.22 -6.25
N ASP A 137 -21.97 1.29 -7.58
CA ASP A 137 -22.86 0.59 -8.51
C ASP A 137 -22.69 -0.94 -8.46
N ARG A 138 -21.53 -1.43 -8.01
CA ARG A 138 -21.25 -2.86 -7.79
C ARG A 138 -21.67 -3.38 -6.42
N ARG A 139 -22.17 -2.52 -5.51
CA ARG A 139 -22.71 -2.98 -4.23
C ARG A 139 -24.08 -3.63 -4.49
N PRO A 140 -24.29 -4.92 -4.19
CA PRO A 140 -25.62 -5.51 -4.30
C PRO A 140 -26.57 -4.77 -3.36
N PRO A 141 -27.83 -4.52 -3.77
CA PRO A 141 -28.80 -3.87 -2.90
C PRO A 141 -28.96 -4.71 -1.63
N ALA A 142 -28.75 -4.07 -0.47
CA ALA A 142 -29.07 -4.66 0.81
C ALA A 142 -30.55 -5.06 0.79
N GLY A 143 -30.79 -6.38 0.82
CA GLY A 143 -32.09 -6.98 0.55
C GLY A 143 -33.21 -6.40 1.40
N GLY A 144 -34.15 -5.71 0.75
CA GLY A 144 -35.48 -5.47 1.27
C GLY A 144 -36.24 -6.80 1.30
N GLY A 145 -36.27 -7.43 2.47
CA GLY A 145 -37.12 -8.57 2.78
C GLY A 145 -38.17 -8.19 3.82
N GLN A 146 -39.12 -7.34 3.45
CA GLN A 146 -40.40 -7.20 4.15
C GLN A 146 -41.47 -7.87 3.30
N GLN A 147 -42.16 -8.86 3.89
CA GLN A 147 -43.46 -9.49 3.56
C GLN A 147 -43.38 -10.97 4.00
N GLY A 148 -44.26 -11.52 4.83
CA GLY A 148 -45.46 -11.02 5.51
C GLY A 148 -45.89 -12.01 6.59
#